data_AF-A0A6B3I1G7-F1
#
_entry.id   AF-A0A6B3I1G7-F1
#
_cell.length_a   1.000
_cell.length_b   1.000
_cell.length_c   1.000
_cell.angle_alpha   90.00
_cell.angle_beta   90.00
_cell.angle_gamma   90.00
#
_symmetry.space_group_name_H-M   'P 1'
#
loop_
_entity.id
_entity.type
_entity.pdbx_description
1 polymer ?
#
loop_
_entity_poly.entity_id
_entity_poly.type
_entity_poly.pdbx_seq_one_letter_code
_entity_poly.pdbx_strand_id
1 'polypeptide(L)' 'LNEQLKWMNTQGGLDFTTGRTAASSGHLYGWADESKYATPFVTDPAKRSQVIGTIDFADEIDAAAVAKVLRA' A
#
# COMPACT_ATOMS: atom_id res chain seq x y z
N LEU A 1 10.73 19.18 -8.97
CA LEU A 1 11.37 18.59 -7.77
C LEU A 1 11.15 19.44 -6.51
N ASN A 2 11.43 20.75 -6.56
CA ASN A 2 11.34 21.61 -5.37
C ASN A 2 9.96 21.69 -4.71
N GLU A 3 8.87 21.63 -5.47
CA GLU A 3 7.52 21.78 -4.90
C GLU A 3 7.12 20.61 -3.99
N GLN A 4 7.52 19.37 -4.30
CA GLN A 4 7.27 18.22 -3.44
C GLN A 4 8.05 18.34 -2.13
N LEU A 5 9.32 18.75 -2.20
CA LEU A 5 10.14 18.95 -1.01
C LEU A 5 9.59 20.08 -0.14
N LYS A 6 9.15 21.20 -0.74
CA LYS A 6 8.48 22.29 -0.01
C LYS A 6 7.22 21.79 0.67
N TRP A 7 6.35 21.06 -0.03
CA TRP A 7 5.12 20.53 0.55
C TRP A 7 5.39 19.56 1.70
N MET A 8 6.32 18.61 1.53
CA MET A 8 6.68 17.68 2.61
C MET A 8 7.18 18.46 3.83
N ASN A 9 8.07 19.44 3.64
CA ASN A 9 8.61 20.24 4.73
C ASN A 9 7.55 21.13 5.40
N THR A 10 6.61 21.70 4.66
CA THR A 10 5.52 22.52 5.24
C THR A 10 4.49 21.70 5.99
N GLN A 11 4.35 20.41 5.69
CA GLN A 11 3.45 19.49 6.38
C GLN A 11 4.04 18.85 7.64
N GLY A 12 5.32 19.11 7.96
CA GLY A 12 6.01 18.50 9.11
C GLY A 12 7.16 17.56 8.73
N GLY A 13 7.62 17.61 7.49
CA GLY A 13 8.82 16.89 7.04
C GLY A 13 8.64 15.37 7.05
N LEU A 14 9.67 14.67 7.51
CA LEU A 14 9.70 13.20 7.46
C LEU A 14 8.60 12.56 8.30
N ASP A 15 8.36 13.05 9.52
CA ASP A 15 7.32 12.50 10.41
C ASP A 15 5.94 12.51 9.76
N PHE A 16 5.62 13.57 9.02
CA PHE A 16 4.40 13.63 8.24
C PHE A 16 4.38 12.59 7.12
N THR A 17 5.47 12.47 6.35
CA THR A 17 5.50 11.55 5.22
C THR A 17 5.53 10.08 5.61
N THR A 18 6.24 9.72 6.68
CA THR A 18 6.26 8.37 7.24
C THR A 18 4.93 8.06 7.91
N GLY A 19 4.33 8.99 8.66
CA GLY A 19 2.99 8.83 9.22
C GLY A 19 1.92 8.59 8.14
N ARG A 20 1.97 9.35 7.04
CA ARG A 20 1.02 9.21 5.92
C ARG A 20 1.16 7.87 5.21
N THR A 21 2.38 7.40 4.98
CA THR A 21 2.64 6.10 4.32
C THR A 21 2.33 4.93 5.25
N ALA A 22 2.62 5.04 6.55
CA ALA A 22 2.20 4.08 7.57
C ALA A 22 0.68 3.94 7.64
N ALA A 23 -0.09 5.05 7.65
CA ALA A 23 -1.54 4.99 7.64
C ALA A 23 -2.09 4.34 6.36
N SER A 24 -1.57 4.73 5.20
CA SER A 24 -2.02 4.21 3.89
C SER A 24 -1.75 2.71 3.75
N SER A 25 -0.54 2.27 4.10
CA SER A 25 -0.18 0.85 4.06
C SER A 25 -0.90 0.04 5.15
N GLY A 26 -1.15 0.63 6.32
CA GLY A 26 -1.96 0.01 7.38
C GLY A 26 -3.37 -0.32 6.90
N HIS A 27 -4.02 0.58 6.16
CA HIS A 27 -5.33 0.29 5.55
C HIS A 27 -5.27 -0.84 4.52
N LEU A 28 -4.26 -0.82 3.64
CA LEU A 28 -4.10 -1.84 2.60
C LEU A 28 -3.84 -3.23 3.19
N TYR A 29 -2.88 -3.33 4.12
CA TYR A 29 -2.56 -4.63 4.74
C TYR A 29 -3.66 -5.10 5.69
N GLY A 30 -4.32 -4.19 6.42
CA GLY A 30 -5.47 -4.55 7.25
C GLY A 30 -6.61 -5.15 6.41
N TRP A 31 -6.94 -4.54 5.27
CA TRP A 31 -7.90 -5.12 4.33
C TRP A 31 -7.45 -6.50 3.80
N ALA A 32 -6.17 -6.63 3.43
CA ALA A 32 -5.66 -7.89 2.90
C ALA A 32 -5.67 -9.01 3.97
N ASP A 33 -5.26 -8.71 5.20
CA ASP A 33 -5.25 -9.67 6.31
C ASP A 33 -6.68 -10.10 6.73
N GLU A 34 -7.70 -9.24 6.55
CA GLU A 34 -9.12 -9.56 6.81
C GLU A 34 -9.84 -10.23 5.63
N SER A 35 -9.22 -10.25 4.44
CA SER A 35 -9.82 -10.78 3.22
C SER A 35 -9.75 -12.30 3.16
N LYS A 36 -10.72 -12.91 2.49
CA LYS A 36 -10.73 -14.37 2.21
C LYS A 36 -10.00 -14.75 0.92
N TYR A 37 -9.66 -13.76 0.10
CA TYR A 37 -9.19 -13.96 -1.27
C TYR A 37 -7.96 -13.10 -1.60
N ALA A 38 -7.41 -12.39 -0.61
CA ALA A 38 -6.22 -11.57 -0.74
C ALA A 38 -5.27 -11.86 0.43
N THR A 39 -3.97 -11.79 0.19
CA THR A 39 -2.95 -11.97 1.23
C THR A 39 -1.72 -11.12 0.92
N PRO A 40 -1.06 -10.51 1.91
CA PRO A 40 0.21 -9.82 1.67
C PRO A 40 1.29 -10.81 1.19
N PHE A 41 1.92 -10.52 0.04
CA PHE A 41 3.01 -11.35 -0.51
C PHE A 41 4.17 -11.49 0.47
N VAL A 42 4.50 -10.39 1.17
CA VAL A 42 5.48 -10.42 2.26
C VAL A 42 4.81 -10.89 3.54
N THR A 43 5.10 -12.14 3.92
CA THR A 43 4.48 -12.81 5.06
C THR A 43 4.91 -12.24 6.41
N ASP A 44 6.17 -11.80 6.55
CA ASP A 44 6.69 -11.16 7.77
C ASP A 44 6.21 -9.70 7.86
N PRO A 45 5.31 -9.35 8.80
CA PRO A 45 4.74 -8.01 8.88
C PRO A 45 5.79 -6.91 9.11
N ALA A 46 6.91 -7.22 9.78
CA ALA A 46 7.97 -6.25 10.04
C ALA A 46 8.76 -5.88 8.78
N LYS A 47 8.65 -6.67 7.70
CA LYS A 47 9.32 -6.44 6.42
C LYS A 47 8.39 -5.85 5.34
N ARG A 48 7.11 -5.66 5.65
CA ARG A 48 6.13 -5.10 4.72
C ARG A 48 6.45 -3.62 4.45
N SER A 49 6.55 -3.26 3.18
CA SER A 49 6.85 -1.89 2.79
C SER A 49 5.65 -0.96 3.04
N GLN A 50 5.93 0.26 3.51
CA GLN A 50 4.90 1.28 3.73
C GLN A 50 4.56 2.08 2.46
N VAL A 51 5.34 1.93 1.39
CA VAL A 51 5.22 2.74 0.16
C VAL A 51 4.85 1.91 -1.07
N ILE A 52 5.07 0.59 -1.03
CA ILE A 52 4.68 -0.34 -2.08
C ILE A 52 4.14 -1.60 -1.40
N GLY A 53 2.83 -1.80 -1.46
CA GLY A 53 2.18 -3.02 -0.96
C GLY A 53 1.94 -4.00 -2.10
N THR A 54 2.52 -5.20 -1.99
CA THR A 54 2.27 -6.30 -2.92
C THR A 54 1.30 -7.27 -2.28
N ILE A 55 0.14 -7.45 -2.91
CA ILE A 55 -0.94 -8.30 -2.44
C ILE A 55 -1.18 -9.39 -3.48
N ASP A 56 -1.09 -10.64 -3.04
CA ASP A 56 -1.48 -11.80 -3.83
C ASP A 56 -2.98 -12.03 -3.68
N PHE A 57 -3.59 -12.62 -4.71
CA PHE A 57 -4.96 -13.08 -4.67
C PHE A 57 -5.01 -14.61 -4.71
N ALA A 58 -6.09 -15.20 -4.21
CA ALA A 58 -6.33 -16.62 -4.35
C ALA A 58 -6.40 -17.04 -5.84
N ASP A 59 -6.04 -18.29 -6.15
CA ASP A 59 -5.87 -18.78 -7.53
C ASP A 59 -7.15 -18.65 -8.38
N GLU A 60 -8.33 -18.67 -7.75
CA GLU A 60 -9.62 -18.47 -8.41
C GLU A 60 -9.89 -17.01 -8.86
N ILE A 61 -9.08 -16.05 -8.41
CA ILE A 61 -9.21 -14.63 -8.75
C ILE A 61 -8.14 -14.21 -9.75
N ASP A 62 -8.56 -13.85 -10.97
CA ASP A 62 -7.68 -13.27 -11.97
C ASP A 62 -7.33 -11.81 -11.63
N ALA A 63 -6.17 -11.61 -10.99
CA ALA A 63 -5.65 -10.29 -10.65
C ALA A 63 -5.39 -9.41 -11.89
N ALA A 64 -5.07 -10.00 -13.05
CA ALA A 64 -4.87 -9.25 -14.28
C ALA A 64 -6.19 -8.72 -14.84
N ALA A 65 -7.28 -9.49 -14.74
CA ALA A 65 -8.62 -9.02 -15.06
C ALA A 65 -9.06 -7.87 -14.14
N VAL A 66 -8.84 -7.98 -12.82
CA VAL A 66 -9.11 -6.89 -11.86
C VAL A 66 -8.33 -5.62 -12.24
N ALA A 67 -7.03 -5.76 -12.49
CA ALA A 67 -6.18 -4.64 -12.89
C ALA A 67 -6.61 -4.03 -14.24
N LYS A 68 -7.15 -4.82 -15.17
CA LYS A 68 -7.68 -4.33 -16.44
C LYS A 68 -8.94 -3.47 -16.22
N VAL A 69 -9.85 -3.89 -15.35
CA VAL A 69 -11.06 -3.13 -15.01
C VAL A 69 -10.71 -1.81 -14.31
N LEU A 70 -9.77 -1.82 -13.37
CA LEU A 70 -9.36 -0.61 -12.63
C LEU A 70 -8.61 0.43 -13.49
N ARG A 71 -8.04 0.02 -14.63
CA ARG A 71 -7.35 0.93 -15.57
C ARG A 71 -8.28 1.67 -16.54
N ALA A 72 -9.55 1.26 -16.64
CA ALA A 72 -10.52 1.88 -17.53
C ALA A 72 -10.90 3.28 -17.06
#